data_AF-A0A2W0BGC6-F1
#
_entry.id   AF-A0A2W0BGC6-F1
#
_cell.length_a   1.000
_cell.length_b   1.000
_cell.length_c   1.000
_cell.angle_alpha   90.00
_cell.angle_beta   90.00
_cell.angle_gamma   90.00
#
_symmetry.space_group_name_H-M   'P 1'
#
loop_
_entity.id
_entity.type
_entity.pdbx_description
1 polymer ?
#
loop_
_entity_poly.entity_id
_entity_poly.type
_entity_poly.pdbx_seq_one_letter_code
_entity_poly.pdbx_strand_id
1 'polypeptide(L)'
;MDASGTGVPKISSTANALANGQVATRELPTMSGLVSDAAPPVRMLMAKAIAGNSAAQASLAEHYVAGNGVTRDRVKAVVWFVIAGAGGDREASRSAVRIMQNLQPFETDQVHFNLGTMFRDGIGTSRNLIAAYSWFSLAQAAGDVRATPALLNLEQVMKPTEVAEARRRAAAWTDSHRTSASNLTNEIPRRR
;
A
#
# COMPACT_ATOMS: atom_id res chain seq x y z
N MET A 1 9.04 -13.77 -48.99
CA MET A 1 7.71 -13.16 -48.98
C MET A 1 6.94 -13.84 -47.84
N ASP A 2 7.24 -13.46 -46.60
CA ASP A 2 6.62 -12.38 -45.79
C ASP A 2 5.22 -12.80 -45.23
N ALA A 3 5.15 -13.17 -43.94
CA ALA A 3 4.77 -12.33 -42.77
C ALA A 3 3.24 -12.04 -42.78
N SER A 4 2.39 -12.19 -41.75
CA SER A 4 2.50 -12.32 -40.30
C SER A 4 1.09 -12.66 -39.78
N GLY A 5 1.00 -13.31 -38.62
CA GLY A 5 -0.28 -13.54 -37.93
C GLY A 5 -0.05 -14.06 -36.51
N THR A 6 0.77 -13.35 -35.75
CA THR A 6 1.15 -13.68 -34.38
C THR A 6 -0.07 -13.71 -33.46
N GLY A 7 -0.41 -14.90 -32.97
CA GLY A 7 -1.31 -15.08 -31.84
C GLY A 7 -0.70 -14.47 -30.58
N VAL A 8 -1.34 -13.43 -30.06
CA VAL A 8 -1.03 -12.86 -28.75
C VAL A 8 -1.31 -13.96 -27.70
N PRO A 9 -0.33 -14.37 -26.88
CA PRO A 9 -0.60 -15.29 -25.79
C PRO A 9 -1.46 -14.58 -24.74
N LYS A 10 -2.61 -15.19 -24.40
CA LYS A 10 -3.41 -14.82 -23.22
C LYS A 10 -2.51 -14.94 -21.99
N ILE A 11 -2.20 -13.82 -21.35
CA ILE A 11 -1.56 -13.78 -20.02
C ILE A 11 -2.55 -14.33 -18.99
N SER A 12 -2.46 -15.64 -18.78
CA SER A 12 -3.18 -16.39 -17.76
C SER A 12 -2.62 -16.04 -16.37
N SER A 13 -3.51 -15.86 -15.40
CA SER A 13 -3.26 -15.27 -14.07
C SER A 13 -2.51 -16.18 -13.08
N THR A 14 -1.41 -16.82 -13.48
CA THR A 14 -0.63 -17.67 -12.58
C THR A 14 0.85 -17.50 -12.84
N ALA A 15 1.48 -16.52 -12.19
CA ALA A 15 2.94 -16.43 -12.11
C ALA A 15 3.40 -16.94 -10.74
N ASN A 16 3.76 -18.23 -10.74
CA ASN A 16 4.74 -18.89 -9.88
C ASN A 16 4.76 -18.57 -8.38
N ALA A 17 4.07 -19.43 -7.63
CA ALA A 17 4.66 -19.99 -6.42
C ALA A 17 5.94 -20.75 -6.79
N LEU A 18 7.05 -20.48 -6.10
CA LEU A 18 8.07 -21.43 -5.62
C LEU A 18 9.29 -20.67 -5.08
N ALA A 19 9.28 -20.35 -3.77
CA ALA A 19 10.48 -20.24 -2.94
C ALA A 19 10.06 -20.26 -1.46
N ASN A 20 10.13 -21.45 -0.86
CA ASN A 20 10.26 -21.78 0.57
C ASN A 20 9.75 -20.78 1.63
N GLY A 21 8.63 -21.15 2.28
CA GLY A 21 8.25 -20.64 3.59
C GLY A 21 7.12 -19.61 3.58
N GLN A 22 5.89 -20.07 3.31
CA GLN A 22 4.62 -19.44 3.71
C GLN A 22 4.63 -17.92 3.94
N VAL A 23 4.87 -17.12 2.90
CA VAL A 23 4.34 -15.76 2.86
C VAL A 23 3.09 -15.86 2.00
N ALA A 24 1.95 -16.12 2.63
CA ALA A 24 0.67 -15.83 1.99
C ALA A 24 0.72 -14.35 1.63
N THR A 25 0.95 -14.06 0.35
CA THR A 25 0.91 -12.71 -0.20
C THR A 25 -0.53 -12.22 -0.04
N ARG A 26 -0.85 -11.68 1.13
CA ARG A 26 -2.05 -10.86 1.33
C ARG A 26 -1.81 -9.52 0.64
N GLU A 27 -1.68 -9.60 -0.69
CA GLU A 27 -2.05 -8.48 -1.54
C GLU A 27 -3.46 -8.07 -1.11
N LEU A 28 -3.74 -6.77 -1.02
CA LEU A 28 -5.12 -6.33 -0.97
C LEU A 28 -5.86 -7.05 -2.10
N PRO A 29 -6.86 -7.92 -1.79
CA PRO A 29 -7.55 -8.61 -2.86
C PRO A 29 -8.12 -7.55 -3.79
N THR A 30 -8.27 -7.92 -5.06
CA THR A 30 -9.12 -7.17 -6.00
C THR A 30 -10.37 -6.68 -5.27
N MET A 31 -10.92 -5.51 -5.65
CA MET A 31 -12.08 -4.93 -4.96
C MET A 31 -13.20 -5.96 -4.69
N SER A 32 -13.36 -6.94 -5.59
CA SER A 32 -14.27 -8.07 -5.45
C SER A 32 -14.03 -8.96 -4.22
N GLY A 33 -12.78 -9.27 -3.88
CA GLY A 33 -12.44 -10.09 -2.70
C GLY A 33 -12.43 -9.32 -1.39
N LEU A 34 -12.34 -7.97 -1.42
CA LEU A 34 -12.56 -7.16 -0.22
C LEU A 34 -14.05 -7.20 0.20
N VAL A 35 -14.96 -7.19 -0.77
CA VAL A 35 -16.40 -7.08 -0.55
C VAL A 35 -17.05 -8.41 -0.19
N SER A 36 -16.54 -9.55 -0.67
CA SER A 36 -17.12 -10.88 -0.42
C SER A 36 -17.15 -11.25 1.07
N ASP A 37 -16.06 -10.95 1.77
CA ASP A 37 -15.81 -11.45 3.13
C ASP A 37 -16.39 -10.53 4.22
N ALA A 38 -16.94 -9.38 3.81
CA ALA A 38 -17.46 -8.37 4.71
C ALA A 38 -18.95 -8.59 5.03
N ALA A 39 -19.35 -8.31 6.27
CA ALA A 39 -20.74 -8.26 6.69
C ALA A 39 -21.51 -7.18 5.89
N PRO A 40 -22.83 -7.33 5.65
CA PRO A 40 -23.58 -6.44 4.78
C PRO A 40 -23.42 -4.93 5.07
N PRO A 41 -23.41 -4.46 6.34
CA PRO A 41 -23.18 -3.03 6.63
C PRO A 41 -21.80 -2.54 6.19
N VAL A 42 -20.78 -3.39 6.31
CA VAL A 42 -19.40 -3.05 5.94
C VAL A 42 -19.23 -3.05 4.42
N ARG A 43 -19.99 -3.84 3.66
CA ARG A 43 -19.96 -3.79 2.18
C ARG A 43 -20.37 -2.41 1.64
N MET A 44 -21.39 -1.80 2.23
CA MET A 44 -21.80 -0.44 1.86
C MET A 44 -20.72 0.60 2.21
N LEU A 45 -20.08 0.43 3.37
CA LEU A 45 -18.97 1.27 3.79
C LEU A 45 -17.79 1.17 2.82
N MET A 46 -17.45 -0.05 2.39
CA MET A 46 -16.41 -0.31 1.38
C MET A 46 -16.71 0.38 0.06
N ALA A 47 -17.95 0.33 -0.43
CA ALA A 47 -18.32 1.01 -1.68
C ALA A 47 -18.06 2.53 -1.60
N LYS A 48 -18.42 3.17 -0.47
CA LYS A 48 -18.14 4.59 -0.24
C LYS A 48 -16.65 4.88 -0.11
N ALA A 49 -15.91 4.00 0.58
CA ALA A 49 -14.47 4.14 0.75
C ALA A 49 -13.73 4.04 -0.60
N ILE A 50 -14.11 3.09 -1.44
CA ILE A 50 -13.61 2.92 -2.81
C ILE A 50 -13.95 4.13 -3.69
N ALA A 51 -15.13 4.74 -3.48
CA ALA A 51 -15.55 5.95 -4.19
C ALA A 51 -14.82 7.23 -3.72
N GLY A 52 -13.88 7.15 -2.78
CA GLY A 52 -13.05 8.28 -2.35
C GLY A 52 -13.58 9.04 -1.13
N ASN A 53 -14.60 8.54 -0.43
CA ASN A 53 -15.12 9.21 0.76
C ASN A 53 -14.16 9.00 1.95
N SER A 54 -13.43 10.05 2.35
CA SER A 54 -12.41 9.98 3.42
C SER A 54 -12.94 9.52 4.77
N ALA A 55 -14.14 9.96 5.16
CA ALA A 55 -14.77 9.49 6.39
C ALA A 55 -15.09 7.99 6.34
N ALA A 56 -15.60 7.50 5.21
CA ALA A 56 -15.86 6.07 5.02
C ALA A 56 -14.57 5.24 5.01
N GLN A 57 -13.47 5.79 4.49
CA GLN A 57 -12.15 5.15 4.51
C GLN A 57 -11.62 5.05 5.94
N ALA A 58 -11.70 6.12 6.72
CA ALA A 58 -11.32 6.12 8.14
C ALA A 58 -12.16 5.12 8.94
N SER A 59 -13.49 5.14 8.79
CA SER A 59 -14.37 4.16 9.44
C SER A 59 -14.06 2.73 8.98
N LEU A 60 -13.80 2.48 7.70
CA LEU A 60 -13.46 1.14 7.22
C LEU A 60 -12.14 0.65 7.84
N ALA A 61 -11.17 1.54 8.00
CA ALA A 61 -9.92 1.23 8.68
C ALA A 61 -10.17 0.84 10.16
N GLU A 62 -11.03 1.56 10.87
CA GLU A 62 -11.44 1.21 12.24
C GLU A 62 -12.11 -0.16 12.33
N HIS A 63 -12.95 -0.50 11.35
CA HIS A 63 -13.55 -1.83 11.26
C HIS A 63 -12.49 -2.94 11.10
N TYR A 64 -11.46 -2.71 10.29
CA TYR A 64 -10.32 -3.63 10.18
C TYR A 64 -9.45 -3.69 11.44
N VAL A 65 -9.34 -2.62 12.22
CA VAL A 65 -8.67 -2.65 13.53
C VAL A 65 -9.47 -3.48 14.54
N ALA A 66 -10.77 -3.21 14.64
CA ALA A 66 -11.65 -3.78 15.66
C ALA A 66 -12.11 -5.22 15.32
N GLY A 67 -12.19 -5.56 14.04
CA GLY A 67 -12.78 -6.81 13.55
C GLY A 67 -14.30 -6.76 13.43
N ASN A 68 -14.87 -5.56 13.25
CA ASN A 68 -16.31 -5.36 13.26
C ASN A 68 -16.89 -5.65 11.88
N GLY A 69 -17.42 -6.85 11.67
CA GLY A 69 -17.99 -7.27 10.38
C GLY A 69 -16.96 -7.51 9.27
N VAL A 70 -15.67 -7.55 9.63
CA VAL A 70 -14.54 -8.00 8.80
C VAL A 70 -13.51 -8.67 9.71
N THR A 71 -12.69 -9.56 9.16
CA THR A 71 -11.54 -10.09 9.88
C THR A 71 -10.55 -8.97 10.20
N ARG A 72 -10.00 -8.95 11.42
CA ARG A 72 -8.96 -7.99 11.81
C ARG A 72 -7.77 -8.05 10.86
N ASP A 73 -7.34 -6.90 10.37
CA ASP A 73 -6.27 -6.81 9.39
C ASP A 73 -5.59 -5.44 9.48
N ARG A 74 -4.43 -5.41 10.16
CA ARG A 74 -3.70 -4.16 10.43
C ARG A 74 -3.11 -3.55 9.16
N VAL A 75 -2.74 -4.37 8.18
CA VAL A 75 -2.26 -3.92 6.87
C VAL A 75 -3.37 -3.16 6.15
N LYS A 76 -4.57 -3.74 6.07
CA LYS A 76 -5.73 -3.08 5.44
C LYS A 76 -6.15 -1.81 6.19
N ALA A 77 -6.13 -1.84 7.52
CA ALA A 77 -6.43 -0.67 8.33
C ALA A 77 -5.48 0.49 8.01
N VAL A 78 -4.17 0.25 8.01
CA VAL A 78 -3.17 1.30 7.69
C VAL A 78 -3.40 1.84 6.28
N VAL A 79 -3.59 0.96 5.29
CA VAL A 79 -3.79 1.40 3.92
C VAL A 79 -5.00 2.35 3.82
N TRP A 80 -6.15 1.98 4.38
CA TRP A 80 -7.34 2.84 4.35
C TRP A 80 -7.17 4.14 5.14
N PHE A 81 -6.47 4.11 6.28
CA PHE A 81 -6.14 5.34 7.01
C PHE A 81 -5.21 6.28 6.22
N VAL A 82 -4.22 5.75 5.51
CA VAL A 82 -3.32 6.56 4.66
C VAL A 82 -4.10 7.18 3.50
N ILE A 83 -5.00 6.42 2.86
CA ILE A 83 -5.85 6.95 1.78
C ILE A 83 -6.79 8.05 2.29
N ALA A 84 -7.43 7.85 3.46
CA ALA A 84 -8.24 8.89 4.11
C ALA A 84 -7.43 10.15 4.42
N GLY A 85 -6.19 9.98 4.89
CA GLY A 85 -5.24 11.04 5.15
C GLY A 85 -4.85 11.84 3.91
N ALA A 86 -4.61 11.14 2.79
CA ALA A 86 -4.39 11.79 1.49
C ALA A 86 -5.61 12.60 1.02
N GLY A 87 -6.81 12.21 1.44
CA GLY A 87 -8.07 12.96 1.27
C GLY A 87 -8.30 14.09 2.29
N GLY A 88 -7.36 14.33 3.20
CA GLY A 88 -7.39 15.43 4.18
C GLY A 88 -7.78 15.04 5.61
N ASP A 89 -8.05 13.76 5.88
CA ASP A 89 -8.34 13.29 7.24
C ASP A 89 -7.06 13.20 8.09
N ARG A 90 -6.84 14.23 8.91
CA ARG A 90 -5.65 14.33 9.76
C ARG A 90 -5.61 13.26 10.85
N GLU A 91 -6.76 12.83 11.35
CA GLU A 91 -6.82 11.83 12.41
C GLU A 91 -6.54 10.43 11.86
N ALA A 92 -7.04 10.14 10.66
CA ALA A 92 -6.67 8.94 9.93
C ALA A 92 -5.14 8.89 9.69
N SER A 93 -4.53 10.00 9.29
CA SER A 93 -3.07 10.09 9.11
C SER A 93 -2.30 9.74 10.39
N ARG A 94 -2.74 10.24 11.56
CA ARG A 94 -2.12 9.92 12.86
C ARG A 94 -2.32 8.46 13.23
N SER A 95 -3.51 7.92 12.99
CA SER A 95 -3.82 6.50 13.25
C SER A 95 -2.98 5.57 12.38
N ALA A 96 -2.74 5.90 11.11
CA ALA A 96 -1.81 5.16 10.25
C ALA A 96 -0.41 5.10 10.86
N VAL A 97 0.18 6.26 11.19
CA VAL A 97 1.54 6.33 11.78
C VAL A 97 1.65 5.48 13.04
N ARG A 98 0.69 5.60 13.96
CA ARG A 98 0.67 4.83 15.21
C ARG A 98 0.63 3.31 14.97
N ILE A 99 -0.17 2.85 14.01
CA ILE A 99 -0.26 1.41 13.71
C ILE A 99 1.04 0.94 13.03
N MET A 100 1.57 1.71 12.08
CA MET A 100 2.81 1.42 11.34
C MET A 100 4.02 1.25 12.27
N GLN A 101 4.14 2.06 13.33
CA GLN A 101 5.21 1.93 14.34
C GLN A 101 5.26 0.55 15.02
N ASN A 102 4.14 -0.18 15.02
CA ASN A 102 4.00 -1.47 15.67
C ASN A 102 3.75 -2.61 14.67
N LEU A 103 3.93 -2.36 13.37
CA LEU A 103 3.86 -3.40 12.34
C LEU A 103 5.16 -4.18 12.29
N GLN A 104 5.05 -5.46 11.96
CA GLN A 104 6.24 -6.24 11.59
C GLN A 104 6.78 -5.76 10.23
N PRO A 105 8.07 -5.98 9.93
CA PRO A 105 8.66 -5.59 8.65
C PRO A 105 7.84 -6.11 7.45
N PHE A 106 7.51 -7.41 7.44
CA PHE A 106 6.73 -8.02 6.35
C PHE A 106 5.33 -7.39 6.18
N GLU A 107 4.72 -6.86 7.24
CA GLU A 107 3.43 -6.15 7.16
C GLU A 107 3.60 -4.75 6.58
N THR A 108 4.70 -4.08 6.94
CA THR A 108 5.06 -2.74 6.42
C THR A 108 5.29 -2.81 4.91
N ASP A 109 5.95 -3.87 4.43
CA ASP A 109 6.20 -4.10 3.00
C ASP A 109 4.90 -4.30 2.23
N GLN A 110 3.98 -5.08 2.82
CA GLN A 110 2.63 -5.25 2.26
C GLN A 110 1.87 -3.92 2.21
N VAL A 111 1.94 -3.09 3.25
CA VAL A 111 1.34 -1.74 3.24
C VAL A 111 1.87 -0.92 2.08
N HIS A 112 3.19 -0.86 1.89
CA HIS A 112 3.81 -0.10 0.81
C HIS A 112 3.36 -0.59 -0.56
N PHE A 113 3.40 -1.90 -0.82
CA PHE A 113 2.96 -2.44 -2.10
C PHE A 113 1.47 -2.19 -2.36
N ASN A 114 0.64 -2.36 -1.32
CA ASN A 114 -0.80 -2.14 -1.39
C ASN A 114 -1.14 -0.66 -1.67
N LEU A 115 -0.47 0.29 -1.01
CA LEU A 115 -0.62 1.71 -1.29
C LEU A 115 -0.20 2.06 -2.72
N GLY A 116 0.92 1.50 -3.18
CA GLY A 116 1.37 1.65 -4.57
C GLY A 116 0.28 1.26 -5.57
N THR A 117 -0.37 0.12 -5.31
CA THR A 117 -1.49 -0.38 -6.13
C THR A 117 -2.71 0.55 -6.06
N MET A 118 -3.12 1.00 -4.87
CA MET A 118 -4.29 1.87 -4.73
C MET A 118 -4.11 3.22 -5.42
N PHE A 119 -2.94 3.84 -5.32
CA PHE A 119 -2.66 5.09 -6.03
C PHE A 119 -2.49 4.89 -7.55
N ARG A 120 -1.92 3.76 -7.99
CA ARG A 120 -1.80 3.44 -9.42
C ARG A 120 -3.17 3.26 -10.07
N ASP A 121 -4.07 2.57 -9.37
CA ASP A 121 -5.37 2.18 -9.93
C ASP A 121 -6.48 3.18 -9.59
N GLY A 122 -6.21 4.15 -8.69
CA GLY A 122 -7.19 5.15 -8.26
C GLY A 122 -8.31 4.56 -7.40
N ILE A 123 -8.00 3.56 -6.57
CA ILE A 123 -8.97 2.94 -5.69
C ILE A 123 -9.04 3.75 -4.40
N GLY A 124 -10.20 4.33 -4.08
CA GLY A 124 -10.36 5.22 -2.93
C GLY A 124 -9.61 6.55 -3.04
N THR A 125 -8.97 6.83 -4.17
CA THR A 125 -8.19 8.05 -4.40
C THR A 125 -8.16 8.37 -5.88
N SER A 126 -7.76 9.57 -6.25
CA SER A 126 -7.46 9.87 -7.65
C SER A 126 -6.17 9.17 -8.06
N ARG A 127 -6.10 8.65 -9.30
CA ARG A 127 -4.89 8.04 -9.82
C ARG A 127 -3.69 8.99 -9.66
N ASN A 128 -2.62 8.51 -9.04
CA ASN A 128 -1.42 9.28 -8.76
C ASN A 128 -0.18 8.41 -8.95
N LEU A 129 0.43 8.47 -10.14
CA LEU A 129 1.57 7.63 -10.49
C LEU A 129 2.84 7.99 -9.72
N ILE A 130 3.02 9.26 -9.34
CA ILE A 130 4.14 9.69 -8.49
C ILE A 130 4.02 9.03 -7.11
N ALA A 131 2.85 9.10 -6.48
CA ALA A 131 2.61 8.45 -5.19
C ALA A 131 2.75 6.93 -5.30
N ALA A 132 2.17 6.33 -6.36
CA ALA A 132 2.28 4.90 -6.61
C ALA A 132 3.74 4.44 -6.69
N TYR A 133 4.54 5.15 -7.49
CA TYR A 133 5.96 4.86 -7.66
C TYR A 133 6.73 5.02 -6.35
N SER A 134 6.45 6.06 -5.55
CA SER A 134 7.08 6.25 -4.24
C SER A 134 6.83 5.06 -3.31
N TRP A 135 5.57 4.60 -3.22
CA TRP A 135 5.21 3.46 -2.38
C TRP A 135 5.79 2.14 -2.90
N PHE A 136 5.80 1.91 -4.21
CA PHE A 136 6.49 0.75 -4.77
C PHE A 136 8.01 0.80 -4.54
N SER A 137 8.63 1.99 -4.58
CA SER A 137 10.06 2.13 -4.28
C SER A 137 10.39 1.73 -2.85
N LEU A 138 9.53 2.09 -1.89
CA LEU A 138 9.65 1.67 -0.49
C LEU A 138 9.46 0.17 -0.32
N ALA A 139 8.48 -0.43 -1.03
CA ALA A 139 8.29 -1.88 -1.02
C ALA A 139 9.50 -2.62 -1.60
N GLN A 140 10.07 -2.14 -2.73
CA GLN A 140 11.27 -2.72 -3.34
C GLN A 140 12.48 -2.63 -2.39
N ALA A 141 12.68 -1.48 -1.74
CA ALA A 141 13.78 -1.28 -0.81
C ALA A 141 13.71 -2.23 0.41
N ALA A 142 12.51 -2.66 0.78
CA ALA A 142 12.29 -3.63 1.83
C ALA A 142 12.33 -5.10 1.36
N GLY A 143 12.53 -5.34 0.06
CA GLY A 143 12.68 -6.68 -0.52
C GLY A 143 11.41 -7.28 -1.11
N ASP A 144 10.33 -6.52 -1.27
CA ASP A 144 9.12 -7.00 -1.93
C ASP A 144 9.35 -7.17 -3.43
N VAL A 145 9.50 -8.44 -3.85
CA VAL A 145 9.81 -8.82 -5.23
C VAL A 145 8.74 -8.37 -6.24
N ARG A 146 7.50 -8.12 -5.79
CA ARG A 146 6.40 -7.66 -6.65
C ARG A 146 6.58 -6.21 -7.08
N ALA A 147 7.31 -5.42 -6.30
CA ALA A 147 7.51 -4.00 -6.56
C ALA A 147 8.38 -3.75 -7.80
N THR A 148 9.35 -4.62 -8.10
CA THR A 148 10.24 -4.48 -9.26
C THR A 148 9.48 -4.42 -10.60
N PRO A 149 8.65 -5.41 -10.97
CA PRO A 149 7.88 -5.31 -12.20
C PRO A 149 6.86 -4.16 -12.18
N ALA A 150 6.30 -3.81 -11.01
CA ALA A 150 5.39 -2.66 -10.89
C ALA A 150 6.08 -1.33 -11.21
N LEU A 151 7.31 -1.12 -10.72
CA LEU A 151 8.14 0.05 -11.02
C LEU A 151 8.48 0.11 -12.50
N LEU A 152 8.97 -0.98 -13.10
CA LEU A 152 9.31 -1.03 -14.52
C LEU A 152 8.12 -0.65 -15.41
N ASN A 153 6.92 -1.13 -15.08
CA ASN A 153 5.71 -0.76 -15.82
C ASN A 153 5.37 0.73 -15.69
N LEU A 154 5.60 1.33 -14.52
CA LEU A 154 5.39 2.77 -14.34
C LEU A 154 6.44 3.61 -15.09
N GLU A 155 7.70 3.17 -15.14
CA GLU A 155 8.77 3.87 -15.86
C GLU A 155 8.52 3.94 -17.37
N GLN A 156 7.72 3.03 -17.93
CA GLN A 156 7.30 3.07 -19.34
C GLN A 156 6.32 4.20 -19.66
N VAL A 157 5.59 4.71 -18.65
CA VAL A 157 4.51 5.69 -18.85
C VAL A 157 4.74 7.02 -18.14
N MET A 158 5.64 7.06 -17.16
CA MET A 158 6.01 8.27 -16.42
C MET A 158 7.16 9.02 -17.10
N LYS A 159 7.19 10.34 -16.93
CA LYS A 159 8.33 11.16 -17.37
C LYS A 159 9.52 10.96 -16.42
N PRO A 160 10.77 11.10 -16.90
CA PRO A 160 11.95 11.03 -16.05
C PRO A 160 11.92 11.98 -14.85
N THR A 161 11.33 13.17 -15.02
CA THR A 161 11.17 14.16 -13.94
C THR A 161 10.16 13.72 -12.87
N GLU A 162 9.08 13.02 -13.27
CA GLU A 162 8.09 12.46 -12.35
C GLU A 162 8.67 11.27 -11.58
N VAL A 163 9.48 10.44 -12.23
CA VAL A 163 10.22 9.35 -11.58
C VAL A 163 11.22 9.90 -10.56
N ALA A 164 12.00 10.93 -10.93
CA ALA A 164 12.93 11.58 -10.01
C ALA A 164 12.21 12.16 -8.79
N GLU A 165 11.05 12.81 -8.99
CA GLU A 165 10.21 13.32 -7.90
C GLU A 165 9.68 12.20 -7.01
N ALA A 166 9.19 11.10 -7.59
CA ALA A 166 8.68 9.97 -6.82
C ALA A 166 9.78 9.32 -5.94
N ARG A 167 11.00 9.19 -6.48
CA ARG A 167 12.16 8.69 -5.73
C ARG A 167 12.54 9.63 -4.58
N ARG A 168 12.51 10.95 -4.80
CA ARG A 168 12.73 11.94 -3.72
C ARG A 168 11.71 11.80 -2.59
N ARG A 169 10.43 11.63 -2.92
CA ARG A 169 9.38 11.42 -1.92
C ARG A 169 9.56 10.14 -1.12
N ALA A 170 9.95 9.05 -1.77
CA ALA A 170 10.26 7.79 -1.09
C ALA A 170 11.43 7.96 -0.11
N ALA A 171 12.52 8.63 -0.53
CA ALA A 171 13.66 8.92 0.35
C ALA A 171 13.26 9.78 1.56
N ALA A 172 12.48 10.84 1.35
CA ALA A 172 11.99 11.70 2.43
C ALA A 172 11.08 10.96 3.42
N TRP A 173 10.27 10.01 2.92
CA TRP A 173 9.47 9.15 3.79
C TRP A 173 10.37 8.30 4.69
N THR A 174 11.39 7.64 4.14
CA THR A 174 12.36 6.84 4.90
C THR A 174 13.06 7.66 5.98
N ASP A 175 13.51 8.87 5.64
CA ASP A 175 14.21 9.73 6.61
C ASP A 175 13.32 10.15 7.77
N SER A 176 12.10 10.62 7.48
CA SER A 176 11.15 11.03 8.54
C SER A 176 10.78 9.88 9.49
N HIS A 177 10.68 8.65 9.01
CA HIS A 177 10.32 7.48 9.81
C HIS A 177 11.52 6.81 10.49
N ARG A 178 12.74 6.96 9.95
CA ARG A 178 14.00 6.52 10.57
C ARG A 178 14.39 7.39 11.76
N THR A 179 14.24 8.72 11.65
CA THR A 179 14.59 9.65 12.74
C THR A 179 13.74 9.43 14.00
N SER A 180 12.50 8.95 13.86
CA SER A 180 11.67 8.55 15.01
C SER A 180 12.24 7.37 15.80
N ALA A 181 13.03 6.48 15.17
CA ALA A 181 13.69 5.38 15.85
C ALA A 181 15.03 5.80 16.49
N SER A 182 15.77 6.71 15.86
CA SER A 182 17.08 7.16 16.35
C SER A 182 17.01 8.12 17.55
N ASN A 183 15.89 8.81 17.75
CA ASN A 183 15.70 9.69 18.91
C ASN A 183 15.47 8.94 20.24
N LEU A 184 15.35 7.61 20.22
CA LEU A 184 15.24 6.78 21.44
C LEU A 184 16.59 6.30 21.98
N THR A 185 17.69 6.50 21.26
CA THR A 185 19.03 6.06 21.69
C THR A 185 19.89 7.16 22.30
N ASN A 186 19.43 8.43 22.25
CA ASN A 186 20.20 9.60 22.72
C ASN A 186 19.81 10.11 24.13
N GLU A 187 18.97 9.41 24.88
CA GLU A 187 18.70 9.70 26.30
C GLU A 187 19.08 8.53 27.23
N ILE A 188 20.32 8.04 27.14
CA ILE A 188 20.92 7.31 28.27
C ILE A 188 21.65 8.35 29.14
N PRO A 189 21.15 8.72 30.33
CA PRO A 189 21.94 9.52 31.25
C PRO A 189 23.17 8.69 31.63
N ARG A 190 24.37 9.18 31.29
CA ARG A 190 25.60 8.66 31.89
C ARG A 190 25.51 8.95 33.39
N ARG A 191 25.09 7.95 34.18
CA ARG A 191 25.15 8.01 35.64
C ARG A 191 26.62 8.23 36.00
N ARG A 192 26.90 9.34 36.70
CA ARG A 192 28.17 9.58 37.37
C ARG A 192 28.34 8.60 38.53
#